data_AF-A0A3M7SC03-F1
#
_entry.id   AF-A0A3M7SC03-F1
#
_cell.length_a   1.000
_cell.length_b   1.000
_cell.length_c   1.000
_cell.angle_alpha   90.00
_cell.angle_beta   90.00
_cell.angle_gamma   90.00
#
_symmetry.space_group_name_H-M   'P 1'
#
loop_
_entity.id
_entity.type
_entity.pdbx_description
1 polymer ?
#
loop_
_entity_poly.entity_id
_entity_poly.type
_entity_poly.pdbx_seq_one_letter_code
_entity_poly.pdbx_strand_id
1 'polypeptide(L)'
;MSASRPAVALLRRPLQNELKKHVLIAFGLSTAAALGYRAIVSEPRKKHYQEFYKNYDEQRHFQRMAEAGVFDSVTPNAEKSEWIVEYEKQVDEAIAALRK
;
A
#
# COMPACT_ATOMS: atom_id res chain seq x y z
N MET A 1 -40.63 32.23 -46.26
CA MET A 1 -40.06 31.54 -45.09
C MET A 1 -39.49 32.60 -44.16
N SER A 2 -40.17 32.91 -43.06
CA SER A 2 -39.72 33.92 -42.09
C SER A 2 -38.56 33.32 -41.28
N ALA A 3 -37.37 33.89 -41.41
CA ALA A 3 -36.20 33.44 -40.66
C ALA A 3 -36.43 33.73 -39.17
N SER A 4 -36.45 32.68 -38.35
CA SER A 4 -36.49 32.78 -36.89
C SER A 4 -35.31 33.65 -36.42
N ARG A 5 -35.59 34.65 -35.56
CA ARG A 5 -34.55 35.53 -34.99
C ARG A 5 -33.50 34.65 -34.29
N PRO A 6 -32.19 34.75 -34.61
CA PRO A 6 -31.18 33.97 -33.93
C PRO A 6 -31.20 34.31 -32.43
N ALA A 7 -31.18 33.29 -31.58
CA ALA A 7 -31.19 33.47 -30.14
C ALA A 7 -29.94 34.25 -29.70
N VAL A 8 -30.13 35.53 -29.35
CA VAL A 8 -29.09 36.51 -28.99
C VAL A 8 -28.18 36.00 -27.86
N ALA A 9 -28.66 35.07 -27.03
CA ALA A 9 -27.91 34.45 -25.95
C ALA A 9 -26.72 33.58 -26.43
N LEU A 10 -26.83 32.91 -27.59
CA LEU A 10 -25.76 32.04 -28.12
C LEU A 10 -24.60 32.86 -28.70
N LEU A 11 -24.88 34.06 -29.21
CA LEU A 11 -23.89 34.93 -29.86
C LEU A 11 -23.13 35.82 -28.86
N ARG A 12 -23.58 35.89 -27.59
CA ARG A 12 -22.95 36.69 -26.54
C ARG A 12 -22.09 35.80 -25.64
N ARG A 13 -20.77 36.02 -25.69
CA ARG A 13 -19.72 35.35 -24.87
C ARG A 13 -19.62 33.82 -25.11
N PRO A 14 -19.41 33.37 -26.36
CA PRO A 14 -19.34 31.94 -26.69
C PRO A 14 -18.23 31.19 -25.92
N LEU A 15 -17.07 31.83 -25.74
CA LEU A 15 -15.94 31.23 -25.01
C LEU A 15 -16.27 30.93 -23.54
N GLN A 16 -16.92 31.87 -22.84
CA GLN A 16 -17.24 31.68 -21.41
C GLN A 16 -18.27 30.56 -21.21
N ASN A 17 -19.19 30.39 -22.16
CA ASN A 17 -20.21 29.35 -22.10
C ASN A 17 -19.60 27.96 -22.35
N GLU A 18 -18.68 27.84 -23.31
CA GLU A 18 -17.98 26.59 -23.57
C GLU A 18 -17.00 26.24 -22.45
N LEU A 19 -16.25 27.21 -21.92
CA LEU A 19 -15.30 26.97 -20.85
C LEU A 19 -15.96 26.39 -19.60
N LYS A 20 -17.13 26.91 -19.20
CA LYS A 20 -17.87 26.40 -18.03
C LYS A 20 -18.25 24.93 -18.19
N LYS A 21 -18.66 24.51 -19.40
CA LYS A 21 -18.99 23.10 -19.69
C LYS A 21 -17.74 22.22 -19.56
N HIS A 22 -16.64 22.63 -20.19
CA HIS A 22 -15.41 21.84 -20.20
C HIS A 22 -14.79 21.74 -18.79
N VAL A 23 -14.84 22.80 -17.99
CA VAL A 23 -14.36 22.77 -16.60
C VAL A 23 -15.17 21.78 -15.78
N LEU A 24 -16.50 21.77 -15.92
CA LEU A 24 -17.36 20.82 -15.21
C LEU A 24 -17.08 19.36 -15.62
N ILE A 25 -16.93 19.12 -16.92
CA ILE A 25 -16.61 17.79 -17.46
C ILE A 25 -15.22 17.35 -17.00
N ALA A 26 -14.22 18.22 -17.09
CA ALA A 26 -12.85 17.94 -16.68
C ALA A 26 -12.78 17.62 -15.18
N PHE A 27 -13.49 18.38 -14.35
CA PHE A 27 -13.56 18.11 -12.91
C PHE A 27 -14.24 16.76 -12.60
N GLY A 28 -15.33 16.44 -13.30
CA GLY A 28 -15.99 15.14 -13.19
C GLY A 28 -15.05 13.99 -13.56
N LEU A 29 -14.38 14.10 -14.71
CA LEU A 29 -13.42 13.10 -15.18
C LEU A 29 -12.22 12.96 -14.26
N SER A 30 -11.66 14.07 -13.75
CA SER A 30 -10.51 14.02 -12.85
C SER A 30 -10.84 13.33 -11.53
N THR A 31 -12.00 13.62 -10.93
CA THR A 31 -12.36 12.97 -9.67
C THR A 31 -12.76 11.51 -9.88
N ALA A 32 -13.41 11.17 -10.99
CA ALA A 32 -13.68 9.78 -11.35
C ALA A 32 -12.37 8.98 -11.54
N ALA A 33 -11.39 9.54 -12.24
CA ALA A 33 -10.08 8.92 -12.43
C ALA A 33 -9.33 8.75 -11.10
N ALA A 34 -9.37 9.75 -10.22
CA ALA A 34 -8.75 9.68 -8.90
C ALA A 34 -9.37 8.58 -8.02
N LEU A 35 -10.70 8.48 -8.00
CA LEU A 35 -11.41 7.43 -7.26
C LEU A 35 -11.14 6.05 -7.86
N GLY A 36 -11.13 5.93 -9.19
CA GLY A 36 -10.78 4.69 -9.89
C GLY A 36 -9.37 4.21 -9.55
N TYR A 37 -8.38 5.10 -9.60
CA TYR A 37 -7.00 4.75 -9.23
C TYR A 37 -6.88 4.35 -7.77
N ARG A 38 -7.58 5.05 -6.87
CA ARG A 38 -7.60 4.70 -5.46
C ARG A 38 -8.15 3.28 -5.23
N ALA A 39 -9.29 2.96 -5.84
CA ALA A 39 -9.97 1.68 -5.67
C ALA A 39 -9.23 0.50 -6.31
N ILE A 40 -8.61 0.70 -7.49
CA ILE A 40 -7.99 -0.40 -8.24
C ILE A 40 -6.51 -0.57 -7.88
N VAL A 41 -5.81 0.50 -7.52
CA VAL A 41 -4.37 0.45 -7.29
C VAL A 41 -4.00 0.71 -5.84
N SER A 42 -4.47 1.82 -5.26
CA SER A 42 -4.00 2.23 -3.93
C SER A 42 -4.50 1.32 -2.80
N GLU A 43 -5.79 1.00 -2.78
CA GLU A 43 -6.40 0.22 -1.70
C GLU A 43 -6.00 -1.26 -1.74
N PRO A 44 -6.01 -1.95 -2.90
CA PRO A 44 -5.57 -3.34 -2.99
C PRO A 44 -4.10 -3.50 -2.59
N ARG A 45 -3.24 -2.56 -2.98
CA ARG A 45 -1.84 -2.56 -2.54
C ARG A 45 -1.74 -2.51 -1.02
N LYS A 46 -2.40 -1.53 -0.38
CA LYS A 46 -2.39 -1.40 1.09
C LYS A 46 -2.93 -2.66 1.77
N LYS A 47 -4.02 -3.22 1.25
CA LYS A 47 -4.61 -4.45 1.76
C LYS A 47 -3.65 -5.64 1.65
N HIS A 48 -2.95 -5.78 0.52
CA HIS A 48 -1.99 -6.86 0.33
C HIS A 48 -0.81 -6.81 1.31
N TYR A 49 -0.25 -5.62 1.54
CA TYR A 49 0.78 -5.45 2.58
C TYR A 49 0.25 -5.79 3.97
N GLN A 50 -0.96 -5.35 4.31
CA GLN A 50 -1.57 -5.70 5.60
C GLN A 50 -1.80 -7.21 5.72
N GLU A 51 -2.28 -7.87 4.68
CA GLU A 51 -2.51 -9.32 4.66
C GLU A 51 -1.20 -10.10 4.78
N PHE A 52 -0.12 -9.63 4.15
CA PHE A 52 1.20 -10.21 4.31
C PHE A 52 1.64 -10.17 5.77
N TYR A 53 1.61 -9.00 6.42
CA TYR A 53 2.11 -8.85 7.79
C TYR A 53 1.20 -9.42 8.88
N LYS A 54 -0.09 -9.67 8.61
CA LYS A 54 -1.01 -10.24 9.61
C LYS A 54 -0.54 -11.59 10.19
N ASN A 55 0.05 -12.43 9.35
CA ASN A 55 0.49 -13.77 9.71
C ASN A 55 1.98 -13.99 9.38
N TYR A 56 2.74 -12.91 9.23
CA TYR A 56 4.15 -12.99 8.88
C TYR A 56 4.97 -13.42 10.10
N ASP A 57 5.60 -14.58 10.00
CA ASP A 57 6.56 -15.08 10.97
C ASP A 57 7.98 -14.87 10.44
N GLU A 58 8.66 -13.89 11.02
CA GLU A 58 10.01 -13.48 10.64
C GLU A 58 11.03 -14.60 10.79
N GLN A 59 10.93 -15.39 11.88
CA GLN A 59 11.86 -16.46 12.19
C GLN A 59 11.71 -17.60 11.18
N ARG A 60 10.47 -17.99 10.89
CA ARG A 60 10.21 -19.03 9.89
C ARG A 60 10.62 -18.59 8.49
N HIS A 61 10.40 -17.34 8.12
CA HIS A 61 10.82 -16.83 6.81
C HIS A 61 12.36 -16.78 6.70
N PHE A 62 13.02 -16.33 7.77
CA PHE A 62 14.48 -16.34 7.87
C PHE A 62 15.08 -17.74 7.75
N GLN A 63 14.55 -18.72 8.49
CA GLN A 63 15.00 -20.11 8.43
C GLN A 63 14.91 -20.67 7.00
N ARG A 64 13.79 -20.41 6.30
CA ARG A 64 13.64 -20.82 4.89
C ARG A 64 14.69 -20.20 3.98
N MET A 65 15.06 -18.93 4.20
CA MET A 65 16.08 -18.24 3.40
C MET A 65 17.51 -18.71 3.76
N ALA A 66 17.76 -19.00 5.03
CA ALA A 66 19.03 -19.55 5.50
C ALA A 66 19.26 -20.97 4.98
N GLU A 67 18.24 -21.83 5.03
CA GLU A 67 18.26 -23.17 4.43
C GLU A 67 18.48 -23.13 2.91
N ALA A 68 17.92 -22.12 2.25
CA ALA A 68 18.13 -21.89 0.82
C ALA A 68 19.54 -21.32 0.48
N GLY A 69 20.38 -21.03 1.49
CA GLY A 69 21.74 -20.53 1.28
C GLY A 69 21.79 -19.10 0.74
N VAL A 70 20.77 -18.28 1.00
CA VAL A 70 20.73 -16.88 0.54
C VAL A 70 21.71 -15.99 1.31
N PHE A 71 22.06 -16.37 2.54
CA PHE A 71 22.91 -15.58 3.42
C PHE A 71 24.33 -16.12 3.45
N ASP A 72 25.32 -15.24 3.23
CA ASP A 72 26.74 -15.57 3.43
C ASP A 72 27.12 -15.62 4.92
N SER A 73 26.38 -14.90 5.76
CA SER A 73 26.64 -14.79 7.20
C SER A 73 26.04 -15.92 8.04
N VAL A 74 25.17 -16.75 7.45
CA VAL A 74 24.42 -17.78 8.17
C VAL A 74 24.48 -19.06 7.37
N THR A 75 25.01 -20.13 7.97
CA THR A 75 25.07 -21.43 7.32
C THR A 75 23.67 -22.07 7.26
N PRO A 76 23.31 -22.78 6.17
CA PRO A 76 22.13 -23.65 6.15
C PRO A 76 22.22 -24.67 7.30
N ASN A 77 21.13 -24.87 8.05
CA ASN A 77 21.14 -25.55 9.37
C ASN A 77 21.98 -24.83 10.44
N ALA A 78 21.91 -23.50 10.53
CA ALA A 78 22.48 -22.76 11.67
C ALA A 78 21.79 -23.19 12.98
N GLU A 79 22.33 -24.23 13.60
CA GLU A 79 22.12 -24.54 15.00
C GLU A 79 22.38 -23.24 15.77
N LYS A 80 21.45 -22.82 16.64
CA LYS A 80 21.65 -21.61 17.46
C LYS A 80 23.02 -21.76 18.12
N SER A 81 23.90 -20.78 17.90
CA SER A 81 25.24 -20.81 18.49
C SER A 81 25.14 -20.98 20.00
N GLU A 82 25.98 -21.83 20.58
CA GLU A 82 25.85 -22.26 21.98
C GLU A 82 25.71 -21.10 22.98
N TRP A 83 26.38 -19.97 22.74
CA TRP A 83 26.29 -18.78 23.58
C TRP A 83 24.90 -18.13 23.60
N ILE A 84 24.11 -18.24 22.52
CA ILE A 84 22.73 -17.73 22.45
C ILE A 84 21.81 -18.63 23.28
N VAL A 85 21.97 -19.95 23.14
CA VAL A 85 21.17 -20.94 23.90
C VAL A 85 21.43 -20.79 25.40
N GLU A 86 22.70 -20.62 25.77
CA GLU A 86 23.11 -20.39 27.14
C GLU A 86 22.59 -19.03 27.68
N TYR A 87 22.65 -17.97 26.87
CA TYR A 87 22.14 -16.65 27.25
C TYR A 87 20.61 -16.65 27.45
N GLU A 88 19.84 -17.26 26.54
CA GLU A 88 18.38 -17.40 26.68
C GLU A 88 18.03 -18.13 27.98
N LYS A 89 18.76 -19.20 28.31
CA LYS A 89 18.56 -19.98 29.53
C LYS A 89 18.83 -19.15 30.80
N GLN A 90 19.91 -18.36 30.80
CA GLN A 90 20.25 -17.45 31.91
C GLN A 90 19.19 -16.35 32.08
N VAL A 91 18.66 -15.82 30.98
CA VAL A 91 17.59 -14.80 31.01
C VAL A 91 16.29 -15.38 31.54
N ASP A 92 15.88 -16.57 31.09
CA ASP A 92 14.67 -17.24 31.57
C ASP A 92 14.74 -17.56 33.07
N GLU A 93 15.90 -18.01 33.54
CA GLU A 93 16.14 -18.26 34.96
C GLU A 93 16.09 -16.96 35.78
N ALA A 94 16.69 -15.87 35.27
CA ALA A 94 16.64 -14.56 35.91
C ALA A 94 15.21 -13.98 35.95
N ILE A 95 14.43 -14.13 34.88
CA ILE A 95 13.02 -13.70 34.83
C ILE A 95 12.18 -14.53 35.79
N ALA A 96 12.40 -15.84 35.87
CA ALA A 96 11.71 -16.73 36.81
C ALA A 96 12.03 -16.40 38.28
N ALA A 97 13.27 -15.99 38.57
CA ALA A 97 13.69 -15.50 39.87
C ALA A 97 13.05 -14.15 40.22
N LEU A 98 12.86 -13.25 39.24
CA LEU A 98 12.17 -11.95 39.39
C LEU A 98 10.65 -12.06 39.53
N ARG A 99 10.06 -13.18 39.08
CA ARG A 99 8.62 -13.46 39.18
C ARG A 99 8.22 -14.21 40.47
N LYS A 100 9.18 -14.57 41.33
CA LYS A 100 8.96 -15.11 42.68
C LYS A 100 8.98 -13.98 43.71
#